data_AF-A0A533RJN5-F1
#
_entry.id   AF-A0A533RJN5-F1
#
_cell.length_a   1.000
_cell.length_b   1.000
_cell.length_c   1.000
_cell.angle_alpha   90.00
_cell.angle_beta   90.00
_cell.angle_gamma   90.00
#
_symmetry.space_group_name_H-M   'P 1'
#
loop_
_entity.id
_entity.type
_entity.pdbx_description
1 polymer ?
#
loop_
_entity_poly.entity_id
_entity_poly.type
_entity_poly.pdbx_seq_one_letter_code
_entity_poly.pdbx_strand_id
1 'polypeptide(L)'
;MTSERLSVIAAAIQPLGFACTPGARQFEHPESDYYVEFPSGPLAFGQTVVRDEDACTVETPFGPLRVVTPTQCVMDRLAAYVHWRDNPSFDQAIMVARRQPIDWNALDAWARGDEVDPDIVGRLKRLAEAG
;
A
#
# COMPACT_ATOMS: atom_id res chain seq x y z
N MET A 1 -1.60 13.83 -10.48
CA MET A 1 -0.69 13.37 -11.55
C MET A 1 -0.87 14.27 -12.77
N THR A 2 0.21 14.81 -13.32
CA THR A 2 0.16 15.71 -14.49
C THR A 2 0.06 14.89 -15.78
N SER A 3 -0.48 15.49 -16.85
CA SER A 3 -0.56 14.88 -18.18
C SER A 3 0.82 14.43 -18.70
N GLU A 4 1.86 15.23 -18.43
CA GLU A 4 3.25 14.94 -18.81
C GLU A 4 3.83 13.72 -18.08
N ARG A 5 3.51 13.50 -16.80
CA ARG A 5 3.96 12.28 -16.10
C ARG A 5 3.25 11.05 -16.62
N LEU A 6 1.97 11.16 -16.96
CA LEU A 6 1.19 10.05 -17.49
C LEU A 6 1.72 9.59 -18.86
N SER A 7 2.14 10.51 -19.73
CA SER A 7 2.72 10.13 -21.03
C SER A 7 4.05 9.40 -20.89
N VAL A 8 4.91 9.83 -19.96
CA VAL A 8 6.17 9.14 -19.66
C VAL A 8 5.93 7.72 -19.13
N ILE A 9 4.99 7.56 -18.19
CA ILE A 9 4.61 6.24 -17.67
C ILE A 9 4.05 5.35 -18.77
N ALA A 10 3.15 5.89 -19.61
CA ALA A 10 2.56 5.14 -20.71
C ALA A 10 3.61 4.64 -21.71
N ALA A 11 4.57 5.49 -22.07
CA ALA A 11 5.68 5.09 -22.95
C ALA A 11 6.57 4.01 -22.32
N ALA A 12 6.79 4.05 -21.00
CA ALA A 12 7.63 3.08 -20.29
C ALA A 12 6.94 1.70 -20.14
N ILE A 13 5.62 1.66 -19.97
CA ILE A 13 4.87 0.42 -19.74
C ILE A 13 4.35 -0.23 -21.03
N GLN A 14 4.20 0.54 -22.12
CA GLN A 14 3.75 0.03 -23.41
C GLN A 14 4.56 -1.18 -23.93
N PRO A 15 5.91 -1.21 -23.84
CA PRO A 15 6.69 -2.37 -24.29
C PRO A 15 6.41 -3.66 -23.49
N LEU A 16 5.85 -3.52 -22.28
CA LEU A 16 5.41 -4.65 -21.45
C LEU A 16 4.00 -5.15 -21.81
N GLY A 17 3.38 -4.58 -22.85
CA GLY A 17 2.05 -4.96 -23.34
C GLY A 17 0.88 -4.29 -22.61
N PHE A 18 1.14 -3.42 -21.64
CA PHE A 18 0.10 -2.70 -20.91
C PHE A 18 -0.37 -1.48 -21.70
N ALA A 19 -1.68 -1.26 -21.72
CA ALA A 19 -2.31 -0.11 -22.36
C ALA A 19 -3.20 0.66 -21.37
N CYS A 20 -3.30 1.97 -21.55
CA CYS A 20 -4.19 2.83 -20.77
C CYS A 20 -5.25 3.43 -21.68
N THR A 21 -6.51 3.35 -21.25
CA THR A 21 -7.61 4.04 -21.93
C THR A 21 -7.49 5.55 -21.68
N PRO A 22 -7.70 6.44 -22.68
CA PRO A 22 -7.68 7.88 -22.47
C PRO A 22 -8.60 8.30 -21.32
N GLY A 23 -8.04 8.96 -20.30
CA GLY A 23 -8.77 9.41 -19.11
C GLY A 23 -8.81 8.40 -17.94
N ALA A 24 -8.36 7.16 -18.14
CA ALA A 24 -8.18 6.18 -17.08
C ALA A 24 -6.84 6.38 -16.35
N ARG A 25 -6.73 5.83 -15.14
CA ARG A 25 -5.45 5.76 -14.38
C ARG A 25 -4.90 4.34 -14.29
N GLN A 26 -5.71 3.36 -14.68
CA GLN A 26 -5.37 1.96 -14.76
C GLN A 26 -4.74 1.64 -16.12
N PHE A 27 -3.68 0.84 -16.08
CA PHE A 27 -3.02 0.23 -17.21
C PHE A 27 -3.35 -1.26 -17.20
N GLU A 28 -3.92 -1.77 -18.28
CA GLU A 28 -4.42 -3.15 -18.38
C GLU A 28 -3.58 -3.94 -19.39
N HIS A 29 -3.44 -5.24 -19.16
CA HIS A 29 -2.80 -6.16 -20.09
C HIS A 29 -3.79 -7.28 -20.44
N PRO A 30 -3.97 -7.64 -21.73
CA PRO A 30 -5.02 -8.58 -22.15
C PRO A 30 -4.83 -10.00 -21.60
N GLU A 31 -3.60 -10.36 -21.21
CA GLU A 31 -3.24 -11.65 -20.63
C GLU A 31 -3.02 -11.60 -19.10
N SER A 32 -3.41 -10.52 -18.42
CA SER A 32 -3.26 -10.35 -16.97
C SER A 32 -4.61 -10.08 -16.32
N ASP A 33 -4.90 -10.79 -15.23
CA ASP A 33 -6.07 -10.50 -14.36
C ASP A 33 -5.88 -9.21 -13.53
N TYR A 34 -4.66 -8.66 -13.51
CA TYR A 34 -4.29 -7.48 -12.75
C TYR A 34 -4.02 -6.28 -13.66
N TYR A 35 -4.50 -5.12 -13.22
CA TYR A 35 -4.12 -3.82 -13.77
C TYR A 35 -3.01 -3.19 -12.91
N VAL A 36 -2.27 -2.25 -13.51
CA VAL A 36 -1.29 -1.41 -12.82
C VAL A 36 -1.84 0.00 -12.74
N GLU A 37 -1.82 0.61 -11.55
CA GLU A 37 -2.20 2.01 -11.37
C GLU A 37 -1.04 2.81 -10.78
N PHE A 38 -0.94 4.08 -11.19
CA PHE A 38 0.02 5.03 -10.65
C PHE A 38 -0.73 6.12 -9.88
N PRO A 39 -0.95 5.95 -8.57
CA PRO A 39 -1.65 6.94 -7.76
C PRO A 39 -0.90 8.27 -7.72
N SER A 40 -1.62 9.37 -7.50
CA SER A 40 -0.98 10.67 -7.33
C SER A 40 -0.31 10.73 -5.96
N GLY A 41 0.98 11.10 -5.95
CA GLY A 41 1.71 11.25 -4.69
C GLY A 41 1.30 12.49 -3.87
N PRO A 42 1.86 12.62 -2.65
CA PRO A 42 2.89 11.74 -2.07
C PRO A 42 2.31 10.41 -1.56
N LEU A 43 3.15 9.39 -1.41
CA LEU A 43 2.77 8.15 -0.72
C LEU A 43 2.51 8.49 0.76
N ALA A 44 1.34 8.14 1.26
CA ALA A 44 0.96 8.40 2.64
C ALA A 44 0.02 7.32 3.16
N PHE A 45 0.08 7.08 4.46
CA PHE A 45 -0.83 6.22 5.20
C PHE A 45 -1.57 7.07 6.23
N GLY A 46 -2.85 7.34 5.97
CA GLY A 46 -3.60 8.36 6.69
C GLY A 46 -2.96 9.74 6.55
N GLN A 47 -2.50 10.35 7.65
CA GLN A 47 -1.82 11.66 7.62
C GLN A 47 -0.29 11.55 7.56
N THR A 48 0.26 10.34 7.66
CA THR A 48 1.71 10.11 7.67
C THR A 48 2.24 9.94 6.25
N VAL A 49 3.02 10.93 5.80
CA VAL A 49 3.73 10.87 4.51
C VAL A 49 4.96 9.98 4.63
N VAL A 50 5.12 9.07 3.68
CA VAL A 50 6.23 8.11 3.62
C VAL A 50 7.21 8.52 2.53
N ARG A 51 8.50 8.58 2.88
CA ARG A 51 9.56 8.87 1.93
C ARG A 51 10.04 7.59 1.29
N ASP A 52 10.66 7.72 0.12
CA ASP A 52 11.20 6.58 -0.61
C ASP A 52 12.23 5.78 0.22
N GLU A 53 12.94 6.43 1.14
CA GLU A 53 13.92 5.83 2.06
C GLU A 53 13.30 4.99 3.18
N ASP A 54 12.02 5.21 3.48
CA ASP A 54 11.28 4.46 4.51
C ASP A 54 10.70 3.14 3.97
N ALA A 55 10.66 2.96 2.65
CA ALA A 55 10.27 1.71 2.01
C ALA A 55 11.39 0.67 2.08
N CYS A 56 11.04 -0.62 2.04
CA CYS A 56 12.05 -1.66 1.86
C CYS A 56 12.44 -1.80 0.39
N THR A 57 13.64 -2.32 0.15
CA THR A 57 14.09 -2.69 -1.19
C THR A 57 14.07 -4.20 -1.32
N VAL A 58 13.43 -4.70 -2.39
CA VAL A 58 13.39 -6.11 -2.76
C VAL A 58 14.21 -6.28 -4.04
N GLU A 59 15.25 -7.11 -3.97
CA GLU A 59 16.05 -7.45 -5.14
C GLU A 59 15.28 -8.40 -6.06
N THR A 60 15.20 -8.06 -7.35
CA THR A 60 14.58 -8.90 -8.37
C THR A 60 15.56 -9.16 -9.51
N PRO A 61 15.36 -10.19 -10.35
CA PRO A 61 16.14 -10.39 -11.57
C PRO A 61 16.12 -9.19 -12.55
N PHE A 62 15.14 -8.29 -12.39
CA PHE A 62 14.96 -7.08 -13.22
C PHE A 62 15.49 -5.81 -12.55
N GLY A 63 16.11 -5.94 -11.37
CA GLY A 63 16.65 -4.83 -10.56
C GLY A 63 15.95 -4.66 -9.21
N PRO A 64 16.42 -3.69 -8.40
CA PRO A 64 15.86 -3.40 -7.08
C PRO A 64 14.48 -2.74 -7.21
N LEU A 65 13.51 -3.25 -6.47
CA LEU A 65 12.16 -2.72 -6.37
C LEU A 65 11.93 -2.15 -4.97
N ARG A 66 11.51 -0.89 -4.87
CA ARG A 66 11.06 -0.31 -3.59
C ARG A 66 9.61 -0.70 -3.34
N VAL A 67 9.35 -1.28 -2.18
CA VAL A 67 8.04 -1.77 -1.77
C VAL A 67 7.75 -1.29 -0.34
N VAL A 68 6.48 -1.02 -0.05
CA VAL A 68 6.05 -0.69 1.31
C VAL A 68 6.37 -1.85 2.25
N THR A 69 6.81 -1.55 3.46
CA THR A 69 7.09 -2.57 4.49
C THR A 69 5.79 -3.25 4.94
N PRO A 70 5.85 -4.45 5.55
CA PRO A 70 4.67 -5.06 6.16
C PRO A 70 3.98 -4.14 7.18
N THR A 71 4.75 -3.41 8.00
CA THR A 71 4.23 -2.42 8.95
C THR A 71 3.45 -1.31 8.23
N GLN A 72 4.02 -0.74 7.17
CA GLN A 72 3.39 0.29 6.34
C GLN A 72 2.13 -0.22 5.64
N CYS A 73 2.16 -1.46 5.14
CA CYS A 73 0.99 -2.11 4.58
C CYS A 73 -0.14 -2.21 5.62
N VAL A 74 0.16 -2.58 6.87
CA VAL A 74 -0.83 -2.61 7.96
C VAL A 74 -1.36 -1.21 8.26
N MET A 75 -0.52 -0.17 8.29
CA MET A 75 -0.94 1.23 8.47
C MET A 75 -1.96 1.64 7.39
N ASP A 76 -1.65 1.37 6.12
CA ASP A 76 -2.51 1.66 4.97
C ASP A 76 -3.89 0.99 5.08
N ARG A 77 -3.88 -0.31 5.41
CA ARG A 77 -5.11 -1.09 5.59
C ARG A 77 -5.94 -0.59 6.79
N LEU A 78 -5.29 -0.22 7.90
CA LEU A 78 -5.98 0.37 9.05
C LEU A 78 -6.55 1.75 8.74
N ALA A 79 -5.82 2.59 7.98
CA ALA A 79 -6.32 3.88 7.55
C ALA A 79 -7.62 3.72 6.73
N ALA A 80 -7.63 2.80 5.77
CA ALA A 80 -8.83 2.49 4.98
C ALA A 80 -9.99 1.99 5.86
N TYR A 81 -9.72 1.10 6.82
CA TYR A 81 -10.74 0.63 7.76
C TYR A 81 -11.32 1.76 8.61
N VAL A 82 -10.48 2.65 9.16
CA VAL A 82 -10.92 3.74 10.04
C VAL A 82 -11.74 4.78 9.25
N HIS A 83 -11.28 5.16 8.06
CA HIS A 83 -11.91 6.21 7.26
C HIS A 83 -13.19 5.75 6.57
N TRP A 84 -13.23 4.49 6.11
CA TRP A 84 -14.32 3.99 5.26
C TRP A 84 -15.11 2.82 5.86
N ARG A 85 -14.76 2.38 7.07
CA ARG A 85 -15.31 1.15 7.70
C ARG A 85 -15.13 -0.09 6.81
N ASP A 86 -14.03 -0.12 6.07
CA ASP A 86 -13.72 -1.20 5.14
C ASP A 86 -13.23 -2.45 5.89
N ASN A 87 -14.17 -3.31 6.32
CA ASN A 87 -13.86 -4.57 7.01
C ASN A 87 -12.86 -5.46 6.24
N PRO A 88 -12.96 -5.61 4.90
CA PRO A 88 -11.93 -6.29 4.12
C PRO A 88 -10.51 -5.79 4.35
N SER A 89 -10.27 -4.47 4.44
CA SER A 89 -8.94 -3.94 4.76
C SER A 89 -8.49 -4.36 6.16
N PHE A 90 -9.38 -4.38 7.16
CA PHE A 90 -9.02 -4.86 8.50
C PHE A 90 -8.62 -6.35 8.49
N ASP A 91 -9.37 -7.19 7.77
CA ASP A 91 -9.03 -8.60 7.61
C ASP A 91 -7.67 -8.79 6.92
N GLN A 92 -7.38 -7.98 5.91
CA GLN A 92 -6.07 -7.98 5.24
C GLN A 92 -4.94 -7.53 6.16
N ALA A 93 -5.17 -6.52 7.00
CA ALA A 93 -4.21 -6.06 8.00
C ALA A 93 -3.84 -7.20 8.96
N ILE A 94 -4.83 -7.96 9.43
CA ILE A 94 -4.62 -9.17 10.25
C ILE A 94 -3.81 -10.21 9.47
N MET A 95 -4.17 -10.48 8.21
CA MET A 95 -3.45 -11.47 7.38
C MET A 95 -1.97 -11.13 7.18
N VAL A 96 -1.63 -9.85 7.01
CA VAL A 96 -0.25 -9.38 6.90
C VAL A 96 0.46 -9.53 8.24
N ALA A 97 -0.11 -9.01 9.32
CA ALA A 97 0.46 -9.09 10.67
C ALA A 97 0.69 -10.52 11.16
N ARG A 98 -0.11 -11.48 10.69
CA ARG A 98 0.07 -12.93 10.95
C ARG A 98 1.28 -13.53 10.25
N ARG A 99 1.53 -13.13 9.01
CA ARG A 99 2.48 -13.83 8.11
C ARG A 99 3.82 -13.11 8.00
N GLN A 100 3.90 -11.87 8.43
CA GLN A 100 5.07 -11.02 8.28
C GLN A 100 5.43 -10.37 9.62
N PRO A 101 6.73 -10.19 9.91
CA PRO A 101 7.14 -9.40 11.07
C PRO A 101 6.69 -7.95 10.89
N ILE A 102 6.05 -7.41 11.92
CA ILE A 102 5.65 -6.01 11.96
C ILE A 102 6.21 -5.33 13.21
N ASP A 103 6.52 -4.04 13.08
CA ASP A 103 6.92 -3.20 14.20
C ASP A 103 5.68 -2.63 14.88
N TRP A 104 5.27 -3.29 15.96
CA TRP A 104 4.12 -2.87 16.78
C TRP A 104 4.33 -1.49 17.41
N ASN A 105 5.56 -1.12 17.80
CA ASN A 105 5.82 0.17 18.42
C ASN A 105 5.65 1.29 17.38
N ALA A 106 6.13 1.07 16.15
CA ALA A 106 5.93 2.00 15.05
C ALA A 106 4.46 2.12 14.67
N LEU A 107 3.73 1.00 14.64
CA LEU A 107 2.28 0.99 14.37
C LEU A 107 1.48 1.74 15.44
N ASP A 108 1.79 1.53 16.72
CA ASP A 108 1.16 2.24 17.84
C ASP A 108 1.48 3.74 17.81
N ALA A 109 2.71 4.11 17.45
CA ALA A 109 3.11 5.51 17.32
C ALA A 109 2.36 6.20 16.18
N TRP A 110 2.24 5.55 15.03
CA TRP A 110 1.45 6.03 13.89
C TRP A 110 -0.03 6.17 14.26
N ALA A 111 -0.63 5.13 14.86
CA ALA A 111 -2.04 5.13 15.24
C ALA A 111 -2.40 6.31 16.16
N ARG A 112 -1.53 6.64 17.13
CA ARG A 112 -1.71 7.83 17.97
C ARG A 112 -1.64 9.14 17.19
N GLY A 113 -0.75 9.24 16.21
CA GLY A 113 -0.60 10.43 15.36
C GLY A 113 -1.80 10.65 14.42
N ASP A 114 -2.37 9.56 13.91
CA ASP A 114 -3.52 9.56 12.99
C ASP A 114 -4.88 9.45 13.71
N GLU A 115 -4.92 9.66 15.03
CA GLU A 115 -6.13 9.59 15.88
C GLU A 115 -6.92 8.28 15.73
N VAL A 116 -6.23 7.18 15.45
CA VAL A 116 -6.81 5.84 15.41
C VAL A 116 -7.05 5.34 16.83
N ASP A 117 -8.26 4.82 17.08
CA ASP A 117 -8.62 4.24 18.38
C ASP A 117 -7.63 3.11 18.77
N PRO A 118 -6.93 3.23 19.92
CA PRO A 118 -5.98 2.22 20.39
C PRO A 118 -6.56 0.81 20.49
N ASP A 119 -7.87 0.67 20.73
CA ASP A 119 -8.54 -0.62 20.82
C ASP A 119 -8.54 -1.36 19.47
N ILE A 120 -8.47 -0.63 18.35
CA ILE A 120 -8.37 -1.21 17.00
C ILE A 120 -7.03 -1.92 16.84
N VAL A 121 -5.93 -1.26 17.23
CA VAL A 121 -4.58 -1.86 17.15
C VAL A 121 -4.47 -3.04 18.12
N GLY A 122 -4.99 -2.89 19.34
CA GLY A 122 -5.05 -3.97 20.32
C GLY A 122 -5.86 -5.17 19.83
N ARG A 123 -7.00 -4.94 19.15
CA ARG A 123 -7.80 -5.99 18.52
C ARG A 123 -7.04 -6.66 17.38
N LEU A 124 -6.39 -5.91 16.50
CA LEU A 124 -5.59 -6.44 15.41
C LEU A 124 -4.46 -7.34 15.94
N LYS A 125 -3.76 -6.91 17.00
CA LYS A 125 -2.70 -7.69 17.65
C LYS A 125 -3.19 -9.03 18.19
N ARG A 126 -4.26 -9.02 18.98
CA ARG A 126 -4.87 -10.25 19.51
C ARG A 126 -5.29 -11.22 18.41
N LEU A 127 -5.90 -10.70 17.34
CA LEU A 127 -6.34 -11.53 16.22
C LEU A 127 -5.15 -12.06 15.42
N ALA A 128 -4.07 -11.28 15.28
CA ALA A 128 -2.88 -11.72 14.58
C ALA A 128 -2.14 -12.85 15.34
N GLU A 129 -2.14 -12.82 16.67
CA GLU A 129 -1.48 -13.85 17.50
C GLU A 129 -2.30 -15.13 17.67
N ALA A 130 -3.60 -15.11 17.37
CA ALA A 130 -4.54 -16.20 17.65
C ALA A 130 -4.62 -17.30 16.55
N GLY A 131 -3.76 -17.27 15.54
CA GLY A 131 -3.77 -18.23 14.41
C GLY A 131 -2.38 -18.76 14.10
#